data_AF-A0A9J7LRM5-F1
#
_entry.id   AF-A0A9J7LRM5-F1
#
_cell.length_a   1.000
_cell.length_b   1.000
_cell.length_c   1.000
_cell.angle_alpha   90.00
_cell.angle_beta   90.00
_cell.angle_gamma   90.00
#
_symmetry.space_group_name_H-M   'P 1'
#
loop_
_entity.id
_entity.type
_entity.pdbx_description
1 polymer ?
#
loop_
_entity_poly.entity_id
_entity_poly.type
_entity_poly.pdbx_seq_one_letter_code
_entity_poly.pdbx_strand_id
1 'polypeptide(L)'
;MALGHSGTHYWIGCTDRQIEGIWRWSDGSSLSYTNWAPTQPDNADGIQDCGILYSIYGYAQWDDTECSTPYFFICQTDINECSNDNGGCSHNCENTDGSYRCICQDGYQLSGLTDCRDEDDKTPGTLENILSSVVPPITTIVVVILIVIAIIFAISKYKNKTTPDNSNSPPPPYSQRMAWK
;
A
#
# COMPACT_ATOMS: atom_id res chain seq x y z
N MET A 1 26.82 25.06 0.46
CA MET A 1 27.69 25.35 1.62
C MET A 1 27.63 26.85 1.89
N ALA A 2 26.73 27.30 2.75
CA ALA A 2 26.80 28.64 3.30
C ALA A 2 27.68 28.55 4.56
N LEU A 3 28.89 29.10 4.51
CA LEU A 3 29.73 29.26 5.70
C LEU A 3 29.14 30.42 6.51
N GLY A 4 28.09 30.15 7.28
CA GLY A 4 27.47 31.13 8.17
C GLY A 4 28.42 31.51 9.30
N HIS A 5 28.69 32.80 9.47
CA HIS A 5 29.43 33.32 10.61
C HIS A 5 28.52 33.31 11.84
N SER A 6 28.98 32.75 12.96
CA SER A 6 28.20 32.72 14.22
C SER A 6 27.70 34.13 14.58
N GLY A 7 26.39 34.29 14.79
CA GLY A 7 25.76 35.58 15.08
C GLY A 7 25.20 36.33 13.87
N THR A 8 25.13 35.69 12.69
CA THR A 8 24.45 36.25 11.51
C THR A 8 23.07 35.62 11.36
N HIS A 9 22.03 36.46 11.24
CA HIS A 9 20.66 36.03 10.99
C HIS A 9 20.31 36.18 9.51
N TYR A 10 19.42 35.32 9.05
CA TYR A 10 18.98 35.32 7.66
C TYR A 10 17.46 35.30 7.60
N TRP A 11 16.85 36.20 6.82
CA TRP A 11 15.47 36.08 6.43
C TRP A 11 15.22 34.74 5.76
N ILE A 12 14.18 34.06 6.23
CA ILE A 12 13.56 32.92 5.55
C ILE A 12 12.19 33.36 5.03
N GLY A 13 11.57 32.54 4.18
CA GLY A 13 10.33 32.94 3.51
C GLY A 13 9.08 32.94 4.38
N CYS A 14 9.13 32.55 5.66
CA CYS A 14 7.92 32.41 6.46
C CYS A 14 7.47 33.74 7.08
N THR A 15 6.16 33.97 7.09
CA THR A 15 5.52 35.19 7.57
C THR A 15 4.05 34.94 7.92
N ASP A 16 3.51 35.66 8.88
CA ASP A 16 2.08 35.71 9.21
C ASP A 16 1.48 37.12 9.01
N ARG A 17 2.21 38.01 8.31
CA ARG A 17 1.81 39.41 8.01
C ARG A 17 0.41 39.58 7.42
N GLN A 18 -0.14 38.56 6.78
CA GLN A 18 -1.50 38.60 6.25
C GLN A 18 -2.56 38.35 7.32
N ILE A 19 -2.30 37.42 8.25
CA ILE A 19 -3.21 37.00 9.31
C ILE A 19 -2.36 36.55 10.51
N GLU A 20 -2.35 37.36 11.56
CA GLU A 20 -1.69 37.10 12.85
C GLU A 20 -1.89 35.67 13.35
N GLY A 21 -0.79 35.00 13.69
CA GLY A 21 -0.78 33.62 14.20
C GLY A 21 -0.97 32.55 13.13
N ILE A 22 -1.16 32.91 11.86
CA ILE A 22 -1.21 31.98 10.72
C ILE A 22 0.02 32.14 9.84
N TRP A 23 1.07 31.41 10.19
CA TRP A 23 2.33 31.38 9.45
C TRP A 23 2.19 30.67 8.11
N ARG A 24 2.69 31.32 7.04
CA ARG A 24 2.77 30.81 5.67
C ARG A 24 4.12 31.16 5.05
N TRP A 25 4.52 30.43 4.01
CA TRP A 25 5.64 30.84 3.17
C TRP A 25 5.23 32.01 2.28
N SER A 26 6.20 32.81 1.84
CA SER A 26 5.98 34.00 1.02
C SER A 26 5.42 33.69 -0.38
N ASP A 27 5.56 32.44 -0.85
CA ASP A 27 4.92 31.89 -2.04
C ASP A 27 3.43 31.53 -1.82
N GLY A 28 2.95 31.61 -0.58
CA GLY A 28 1.58 31.30 -0.19
C GLY A 28 1.36 29.85 0.25
N SER A 29 2.36 28.98 0.17
CA SER A 29 2.27 27.61 0.68
C SER A 29 2.21 27.57 2.21
N SER A 30 1.58 26.53 2.75
CA SER A 30 1.47 26.34 4.21
C SER A 30 2.73 25.72 4.79
N LEU A 31 3.08 26.08 6.03
CA LEU A 31 4.17 25.43 6.76
C LEU A 31 3.79 23.99 7.13
N SER A 32 4.44 23.01 6.50
CA SER A 32 4.36 21.58 6.88
C SER A 32 5.42 21.19 7.91
N TYR A 33 6.45 22.01 8.08
CA TYR A 33 7.55 21.85 9.01
C TYR A 33 7.87 23.19 9.67
N THR A 34 8.24 23.14 10.94
CA THR A 34 8.70 24.29 11.72
C THR A 34 9.91 23.92 12.54
N ASN A 35 10.84 24.87 12.71
CA ASN A 35 11.98 24.73 13.62
C ASN A 35 12.12 25.94 14.56
N TRP A 36 11.00 26.44 15.09
CA TRP A 36 10.99 27.55 16.03
C TRP A 36 11.91 27.30 17.21
N ALA A 37 12.61 28.36 17.63
CA ALA A 37 13.34 28.37 18.88
C ALA A 37 12.37 28.17 20.05
N PRO A 38 12.86 27.71 21.22
CA PRO A 38 12.04 27.70 22.42
C PRO A 38 11.38 29.07 22.62
N THR A 39 10.08 29.07 22.91
CA THR A 39 9.20 30.24 23.08
C THR A 39 8.83 31.02 21.82
N GLN A 40 9.27 30.61 20.63
CA GLN A 40 8.91 31.26 19.37
C GLN A 40 7.81 30.52 18.58
N PRO A 41 7.05 31.22 17.72
CA PRO A 41 7.03 32.68 17.57
C PRO A 41 6.31 33.37 18.74
N ASP A 42 6.82 34.51 19.20
CA ASP A 42 6.34 35.23 20.39
C ASP A 42 5.64 36.55 20.08
N ASN A 43 5.69 36.99 18.82
CA ASN A 43 5.17 38.26 18.35
C ASN A 43 5.54 39.43 19.27
N ALA A 44 6.84 39.59 19.59
CA ALA A 44 7.27 40.62 20.53
C ALA A 44 6.79 42.02 20.10
N ASP A 45 6.26 42.78 21.06
CA ASP A 45 5.65 44.10 20.85
C ASP A 45 4.46 44.14 19.85
N GLY A 46 3.98 43.00 19.36
CA GLY A 46 2.87 42.88 18.41
C GLY A 46 3.22 43.31 16.98
N ILE A 47 4.50 43.26 16.60
CA ILE A 47 5.00 43.77 15.31
C ILE A 47 5.87 42.76 14.53
N GLN A 48 6.01 41.53 15.03
CA GLN A 48 6.96 40.57 14.46
C GLN A 48 6.26 39.60 13.51
N ASP A 49 6.13 40.03 12.26
CA ASP A 49 5.41 39.25 11.26
C ASP A 49 6.33 38.42 10.33
N CYS A 50 7.65 38.47 10.51
CA CYS A 50 8.62 37.88 9.56
C CYS A 50 9.60 36.95 10.25
N GLY A 51 9.80 35.76 9.67
CA GLY A 51 10.67 34.73 10.23
C GLY A 51 12.12 34.83 9.75
N ILE A 52 13.05 34.59 10.66
CA ILE A 52 14.49 34.46 10.40
C ILE A 52 15.00 33.09 10.80
N LEU A 53 16.11 32.67 10.19
CA LEU A 53 17.01 31.66 10.73
C LEU A 53 17.92 32.34 11.76
N TYR A 54 17.62 32.10 13.03
CA TYR A 54 18.42 32.54 14.16
C TYR A 54 19.65 31.63 14.33
N SER A 55 20.79 32.08 13.77
CA SER A 55 22.06 31.36 13.86
C SER A 55 23.01 31.93 14.92
N ILE A 56 23.16 31.21 16.02
CA ILE A 56 24.10 31.54 17.11
C ILE A 56 24.84 30.28 17.57
N TYR A 57 26.17 30.35 17.74
CA TYR A 57 27.00 29.25 18.28
C TYR A 57 26.75 27.84 17.68
N GLY A 58 26.37 27.77 16.39
CA GLY A 58 26.08 26.51 15.70
C GLY A 58 24.64 26.00 15.83
N TYR A 59 23.77 26.72 16.54
CA TYR A 59 22.32 26.52 16.50
C TYR A 59 21.73 27.22 15.27
N ALA A 60 20.63 26.68 14.75
CA ALA A 60 19.93 27.19 13.57
C ALA A 60 18.42 26.92 13.72
N GLN A 61 17.79 27.69 14.60
CA GLN A 61 16.34 27.65 14.85
C GLN A 61 15.68 28.91 14.32
N TRP A 62 14.35 28.97 14.31
CA TRP A 62 13.60 30.09 13.77
C TRP A 62 13.16 31.03 14.86
N ASP A 63 13.11 32.31 14.51
CA ASP A 63 12.68 33.41 15.37
C ASP A 63 11.85 34.35 14.50
N ASP A 64 10.79 34.94 15.03
CA ASP A 64 10.07 36.01 14.38
C ASP A 64 10.68 37.37 14.76
N THR A 65 10.58 38.34 13.87
CA THR A 65 11.14 39.67 14.10
C THR A 65 10.44 40.71 13.23
N GLU A 66 10.73 41.98 13.51
CA GLU A 66 10.18 43.10 12.75
C GLU A 66 10.71 43.03 11.31
N CYS A 67 9.79 42.95 10.34
CA CYS A 67 10.09 42.80 8.91
C CYS A 67 11.00 43.89 8.31
N SER A 68 11.13 45.04 8.98
CA SER A 68 11.95 46.17 8.54
C SER A 68 13.44 46.00 8.84
N THR A 69 13.81 44.97 9.62
CA THR A 69 15.17 44.72 10.08
C THR A 69 16.11 44.34 8.92
N PRO A 70 17.29 44.97 8.79
CA PRO A 70 18.16 44.77 7.62
C PRO A 70 19.05 43.51 7.73
N TYR A 71 18.44 42.32 7.71
CA TYR A 71 19.17 41.04 7.62
C TYR A 71 19.49 40.62 6.18
N PHE A 72 20.47 39.72 6.03
CA PHE A 72 20.65 38.98 4.79
C PHE A 72 19.49 38.00 4.57
N PHE A 73 19.33 37.45 3.38
CA PHE A 73 18.22 36.56 3.06
C PHE A 73 18.68 35.31 2.32
N ILE A 74 17.91 34.22 2.47
CA ILE A 74 18.08 32.99 1.71
C ILE A 74 16.99 32.94 0.64
N CYS A 75 17.39 32.75 -0.62
CA CYS A 75 16.45 32.51 -1.72
C CYS A 75 16.33 31.02 -2.02
N GLN A 76 15.15 30.63 -2.46
CA GLN A 76 14.89 29.35 -3.10
C GLN A 76 14.47 29.61 -4.54
N THR A 77 14.95 28.76 -5.45
CA THR A 77 14.43 28.66 -6.82
C THR A 77 14.03 27.22 -7.05
N ASP A 78 12.97 27.03 -7.83
CA ASP A 78 12.61 25.71 -8.31
C ASP A 78 13.72 25.14 -9.19
N ILE A 79 13.96 23.83 -9.06
CA ILE A 79 14.88 23.08 -9.92
C ILE A 79 13.99 22.24 -10.82
N ASN A 80 14.08 22.45 -12.13
CA ASN A 80 13.31 21.62 -13.05
C ASN A 80 13.97 20.25 -13.22
N GLU A 81 13.53 19.25 -12.46
CA GLU A 81 14.11 17.90 -12.53
C GLU A 81 13.79 17.22 -13.88
N CYS A 82 12.68 17.56 -14.51
CA CYS A 82 12.32 17.05 -15.84
C CYS A 82 13.33 17.44 -16.93
N SER A 83 14.09 18.52 -16.71
CA SER A 83 15.13 18.96 -17.66
C SER A 83 16.35 18.05 -17.68
N ASN A 84 16.48 17.13 -16.71
CA ASN A 84 17.57 16.16 -16.65
C ASN A 84 16.99 14.74 -16.66
N ASP A 85 17.29 13.99 -17.73
CA ASP A 85 16.85 12.60 -17.90
C ASP A 85 15.35 12.39 -17.63
N ASN A 86 14.51 13.38 -17.99
CA ASN A 86 13.06 13.35 -17.78
C ASN A 86 12.67 13.07 -16.31
N GLY A 87 13.47 13.52 -15.34
CA GLY A 87 13.26 13.24 -13.92
C GLY A 87 13.33 11.73 -13.58
N GLY A 88 13.87 10.90 -14.46
CA GLY A 88 13.83 9.44 -14.35
C GLY A 88 12.45 8.82 -14.61
N CYS A 89 11.45 9.60 -15.05
CA CYS A 89 10.12 9.11 -15.37
C CYS A 89 10.13 8.18 -16.59
N SER A 90 9.39 7.08 -16.52
CA SER A 90 9.26 6.12 -17.62
C SER A 90 8.45 6.69 -18.79
N HIS A 91 7.46 7.51 -18.48
CA HIS A 91 6.64 8.23 -19.47
C HIS A 91 6.89 9.74 -19.39
N ASN A 92 5.90 10.55 -19.05
CA ASN A 92 6.05 12.01 -19.05
C ASN A 92 6.45 12.51 -17.67
N CYS A 93 7.31 13.53 -17.63
CA CYS A 93 7.60 14.29 -16.41
C CYS A 93 6.88 15.64 -16.46
N GLU A 94 6.23 16.01 -15.35
CA GLU A 94 5.68 17.35 -15.15
C GLU A 94 6.40 18.01 -13.97
N ASN A 95 7.05 19.14 -14.25
CA ASN A 95 7.71 19.95 -13.25
C ASN A 95 6.68 20.73 -12.43
N THR A 96 6.88 20.81 -11.13
CA THR A 96 6.03 21.56 -10.20
C THR A 96 6.89 22.47 -9.33
N ASP A 97 6.29 23.45 -8.65
CA ASP A 97 7.08 24.31 -7.78
C ASP A 97 7.62 23.52 -6.56
N GLY A 98 8.94 23.41 -6.47
CA GLY A 98 9.65 22.70 -5.41
C GLY A 98 9.67 21.17 -5.56
N SER A 99 9.19 20.61 -6.68
CA SER A 99 9.17 19.17 -6.93
C SER A 99 8.84 18.83 -8.39
N TYR A 100 8.64 17.55 -8.70
CA TYR A 100 8.11 17.09 -9.98
C TYR A 100 7.28 15.83 -9.78
N ARG A 101 6.51 15.45 -10.80
CA ARG A 101 5.81 14.15 -10.80
C ARG A 101 5.82 13.51 -12.18
N CYS A 102 5.81 12.18 -12.17
CA CYS A 102 5.67 11.38 -13.38
C CYS A 102 4.19 11.17 -13.72
N ILE A 103 3.86 11.28 -15.00
CA ILE A 103 2.52 11.12 -15.54
C ILE A 103 2.55 9.96 -16.52
N CYS A 104 1.67 8.99 -16.27
CA CYS A 104 1.49 7.85 -17.14
C CYS A 104 0.49 8.17 -18.26
N GLN A 105 0.73 7.59 -19.44
CA GLN A 105 -0.20 7.63 -20.55
C GLN A 105 -1.47 6.84 -20.22
N ASP A 106 -2.55 7.08 -20.97
CA ASP A 106 -3.82 6.36 -20.80
C ASP A 106 -3.60 4.84 -20.86
N GLY A 107 -4.21 4.11 -19.92
CA GLY A 107 -4.03 2.65 -19.76
C GLY A 107 -2.91 2.25 -18.79
N TYR A 108 -2.03 3.17 -18.40
CA TYR A 108 -0.93 2.90 -17.48
C TYR A 108 -1.16 3.57 -16.12
N GLN A 109 -0.69 2.92 -15.05
CA GLN A 109 -0.67 3.46 -13.69
C GLN A 109 0.74 3.62 -13.16
N LEU A 110 0.92 4.64 -12.31
CA LEU A 110 2.20 4.91 -11.68
C LEU A 110 2.49 3.83 -10.63
N SER A 111 3.54 3.06 -10.88
CA SER A 111 4.11 2.06 -9.98
C SER A 111 5.32 2.67 -9.28
N GLY A 112 5.16 3.00 -7.99
CA GLY A 112 6.21 3.71 -7.23
C GLY A 112 6.20 5.19 -7.54
N LEU A 113 7.35 5.77 -7.89
CA LEU A 113 7.49 7.22 -8.14
C LEU A 113 7.76 7.55 -9.61
N THR A 114 8.36 6.62 -10.38
CA THR A 114 8.85 6.91 -11.73
C THR A 114 8.43 5.90 -12.79
N ASP A 115 7.97 4.72 -12.40
CA ASP A 115 7.65 3.62 -13.32
C ASP A 115 6.16 3.65 -13.68
N CYS A 116 5.84 3.50 -14.96
CA CYS A 116 4.47 3.45 -15.44
C CYS A 116 4.19 2.04 -15.97
N ARG A 117 3.27 1.34 -15.32
CA ARG A 117 2.93 -0.04 -15.67
C ARG A 117 1.54 -0.12 -16.26
N ASP A 118 1.43 -0.93 -17.29
CA ASP A 118 0.16 -1.20 -17.92
C ASP A 118 -0.71 -2.01 -16.95
N GLU A 119 -1.91 -1.50 -16.66
CA GLU A 119 -2.85 -2.22 -15.81
C GLU A 119 -3.45 -3.43 -16.53
N ASP A 120 -3.48 -3.41 -17.87
CA ASP A 120 -3.87 -4.54 -18.69
C ASP A 120 -2.76 -5.61 -18.74
N ASP A 121 -1.51 -5.27 -18.44
CA ASP A 121 -0.42 -6.25 -18.25
C ASP A 121 -0.49 -6.97 -16.88
N LYS A 122 -1.44 -6.57 -16.00
CA LYS A 122 -2.00 -7.50 -15.00
C LYS A 122 -2.97 -8.48 -15.63
N THR A 123 -2.88 -8.75 -16.94
CA THR A 123 -3.43 -9.99 -17.46
C THR A 123 -2.96 -11.11 -16.52
N PRO A 124 -3.88 -11.94 -15.99
CA PRO A 124 -3.52 -13.29 -15.65
C PRO A 124 -3.29 -14.04 -16.98
N GLY A 125 -2.30 -13.57 -17.76
CA GLY A 125 -1.98 -14.02 -19.10
C GLY A 125 -1.05 -15.24 -19.10
N THR A 126 -0.64 -15.71 -17.92
CA THR A 126 -0.12 -17.06 -17.77
C THR A 126 -1.29 -17.97 -17.43
N LEU A 127 -1.42 -19.07 -18.19
CA LEU A 127 -2.35 -20.19 -17.98
C LEU A 127 -2.46 -20.59 -16.48
N GLU A 128 -1.39 -20.36 -15.70
CA GLU A 128 -1.26 -20.49 -14.25
C GLU A 128 -2.43 -19.90 -13.44
N ASN A 129 -2.87 -18.66 -13.73
CA ASN A 129 -3.89 -17.98 -12.92
C ASN A 129 -5.33 -18.42 -13.26
N ILE A 130 -5.60 -18.74 -14.52
CA ILE A 130 -6.88 -19.34 -14.93
C ILE A 130 -6.99 -20.75 -14.33
N LEU A 131 -5.90 -21.53 -14.35
CA LEU A 131 -5.84 -22.83 -13.69
C LEU A 131 -6.12 -22.69 -12.18
N SER A 132 -5.55 -21.71 -11.48
CA SER A 132 -5.79 -21.52 -10.04
C SER A 132 -7.25 -21.19 -9.66
N SER A 133 -8.01 -20.50 -10.52
CA SER A 133 -9.43 -20.16 -10.24
C SER A 133 -10.41 -21.27 -10.65
N VAL A 134 -10.07 -22.08 -11.65
CA VAL A 134 -10.95 -23.10 -12.24
C VAL A 134 -10.62 -24.52 -11.74
N VAL A 135 -9.38 -24.80 -11.37
CA VAL A 135 -8.96 -26.12 -10.84
C VAL A 135 -9.60 -26.45 -9.48
N PRO A 136 -9.72 -25.54 -8.49
CA PRO A 136 -10.42 -25.85 -7.23
C PRO A 136 -11.89 -26.28 -7.42
N PRO A 137 -12.74 -25.59 -8.21
CA PRO A 137 -14.11 -26.05 -8.44
C PRO A 137 -14.17 -27.35 -9.28
N ILE A 138 -13.30 -27.56 -10.27
CA ILE A 138 -13.30 -28.82 -11.05
C ILE A 138 -12.87 -30.01 -10.19
N THR A 139 -11.80 -29.87 -9.40
CA THR A 139 -11.32 -30.95 -8.53
C THR A 139 -12.34 -31.33 -7.46
N THR A 140 -13.03 -30.35 -6.86
CA THR A 140 -14.12 -30.61 -5.90
C THR A 140 -15.29 -31.35 -6.53
N ILE A 141 -15.71 -30.99 -7.75
CA ILE A 141 -16.76 -31.71 -8.49
C ILE A 141 -16.36 -33.16 -8.76
N VAL A 142 -15.13 -33.41 -9.24
CA VAL A 142 -14.63 -34.77 -9.52
C VAL A 142 -14.57 -35.60 -8.23
N VAL A 143 -14.10 -35.05 -7.12
CA VAL A 143 -14.06 -35.74 -5.82
C VAL A 143 -15.47 -36.10 -5.33
N VAL A 144 -16.44 -35.19 -5.46
CA VAL A 144 -17.84 -35.47 -5.11
C VAL A 144 -18.41 -36.60 -5.97
N ILE A 145 -18.16 -36.58 -7.29
CA ILE A 145 -18.58 -37.64 -8.21
C ILE A 145 -17.97 -38.98 -7.79
N LEU A 146 -16.67 -39.04 -7.50
CA LEU A 146 -16.00 -40.27 -7.07
C LEU A 146 -16.56 -40.79 -5.73
N ILE A 147 -16.86 -39.90 -4.78
CA ILE A 147 -17.49 -40.27 -3.51
C ILE A 147 -18.90 -40.83 -3.76
N VAL A 148 -19.71 -40.19 -4.61
CA VAL A 148 -21.06 -40.66 -4.95
C VAL A 148 -20.98 -42.03 -5.64
N ILE A 149 -20.07 -42.20 -6.60
CA ILE A 149 -19.84 -43.48 -7.28
C ILE A 149 -19.44 -44.55 -6.25
N ALA A 150 -18.51 -44.26 -5.35
CA ALA A 150 -18.08 -45.19 -4.31
C ALA A 150 -19.25 -45.56 -3.36
N ILE A 151 -20.10 -44.60 -2.99
CA ILE A 151 -21.32 -44.83 -2.21
C ILE A 151 -22.30 -45.73 -2.98
N ILE A 152 -22.53 -45.47 -4.26
CA ILE A 152 -23.40 -46.30 -5.12
C ILE A 152 -22.87 -47.73 -5.18
N PHE A 153 -21.56 -47.91 -5.40
CA PHE A 153 -20.92 -49.23 -5.39
C PHE A 153 -20.99 -49.91 -4.00
N ALA A 154 -20.86 -49.16 -2.91
CA ALA A 154 -21.00 -49.70 -1.57
C ALA A 154 -22.44 -50.14 -1.29
N ILE A 155 -23.44 -49.36 -1.71
CA ILE A 155 -24.87 -49.70 -1.59
C ILE A 155 -25.22 -50.92 -2.45
N SER A 156 -24.71 -51.01 -3.68
CA SER A 156 -24.95 -52.17 -4.55
C SER A 156 -24.33 -53.44 -3.97
N LYS A 157 -23.11 -53.34 -3.41
CA LYS A 157 -22.46 -54.45 -2.70
C LYS A 157 -23.19 -54.82 -1.40
N TYR A 158 -23.72 -53.85 -0.67
CA TYR A 158 -24.49 -54.08 0.56
C TYR A 158 -25.81 -54.80 0.26
N LYS A 159 -26.55 -54.39 -0.77
CA LYS A 159 -27.79 -55.05 -1.22
C LYS A 159 -27.56 -56.51 -1.65
N ASN A 160 -26.42 -56.81 -2.29
CA ASN A 160 -26.06 -58.19 -2.67
C ASN A 160 -25.72 -59.09 -1.47
N LYS A 161 -25.42 -58.54 -0.28
CA LYS A 161 -25.10 -59.32 0.92
C LYS A 161 -26.36 -59.73 1.71
N THR A 162 -27.50 -59.09 1.47
CA THR A 162 -28.75 -59.29 2.23
C THR A 162 -29.78 -60.20 1.56
N THR A 163 -29.49 -60.82 0.42
CA THR A 163 -30.32 -61.93 -0.10
C THR A 163 -29.91 -63.24 0.59
N PRO A 164 -30.74 -63.84 1.46
CA PRO A 164 -30.46 -65.16 2.03
C PRO A 164 -30.81 -66.23 0.99
N ASP A 165 -29.85 -67.09 0.66
CA ASP A 165 -30.10 -68.34 -0.08
C ASP A 165 -30.85 -69.32 0.85
N ASN A 166 -32.18 -69.36 0.71
CA ASN A 166 -33.02 -70.38 1.33
C ASN A 166 -33.26 -71.51 0.33
N SER A 167 -32.26 -72.36 0.15
CA SER A 167 -32.46 -73.69 -0.41
C SER A 167 -31.55 -74.69 0.31
N ASN A 168 -32.10 -75.39 1.31
CA ASN A 168 -31.74 -76.76 1.74
C ASN A 168 -32.39 -77.06 3.10
N SER A 169 -33.68 -77.41 3.08
CA SER A 169 -34.30 -78.15 4.19
C SER A 169 -34.11 -79.65 3.94
N PRO A 170 -33.54 -80.42 4.89
CA PRO A 170 -33.36 -81.87 4.72
C PRO A 170 -34.70 -82.62 4.89
N PRO A 171 -34.89 -83.76 4.21
CA PRO A 171 -36.12 -84.55 4.32
C PRO A 171 -36.20 -85.29 5.67
N PRO A 172 -37.42 -85.61 6.15
CA PRO A 172 -37.63 -86.23 7.45
C PRO A 172 -37.23 -87.72 7.44
N PRO A 173 -36.59 -88.24 8.50
CA PRO A 173 -36.29 -89.66 8.59
C PRO A 173 -37.51 -90.45 9.06
N TYR A 174 -37.95 -91.42 8.26
CA TYR A 174 -38.85 -92.49 8.68
C TYR A 174 -38.09 -93.56 9.47
N SER A 175 -38.82 -94.15 10.42
CA SER A 175 -38.44 -95.13 11.44
C SER A 175 -37.63 -96.35 10.99
N GLN A 176 -36.75 -96.86 11.88
CA GLN A 176 -36.69 -98.26 12.38
C GLN A 176 -35.61 -98.38 13.49
N ARG A 177 -36.02 -98.67 14.74
CA ARG A 177 -36.00 -99.97 15.47
C ARG A 177 -34.62 -100.42 16.01
N MET A 178 -34.61 -100.50 17.36
CA MET A 178 -34.02 -101.54 18.25
C MET A 178 -32.53 -101.89 18.07
N ALA A 179 -31.68 -101.47 19.00
CA ALA A 179 -31.35 -102.15 20.27
C ALA A 179 -30.57 -103.46 20.07
N TRP A 180 -29.39 -103.57 20.68
CA TRP A 180 -28.98 -104.71 21.52
C TRP A 180 -27.80 -104.29 22.43
N LYS A 181 -27.70 -105.06 23.52
CA LYS A 181 -26.83 -105.00 24.70
C LYS A 181 -25.35 -104.72 24.47
#